data_AF-A0A519HEW2-F1
#
_entry.id   AF-A0A519HEW2-F1
#
_cell.length_a   1.000
_cell.length_b   1.000
_cell.length_c   1.000
_cell.angle_alpha   90.00
_cell.angle_beta   90.00
_cell.angle_gamma   90.00
#
_symmetry.space_group_name_H-M   'P 1'
#
loop_
_entity.id
_entity.type
_entity.pdbx_description
1 polymer ?
#
loop_
_entity_poly.entity_id
_entity_poly.type
_entity_poly.pdbx_seq_one_letter_code
_entity_poly.pdbx_strand_id
1 'polypeptide(L)' 'LPVQVISSEAPLGRAMLGKCEGDEVSIQIAPTRQRFEVLRVD' A
#
# COMPACT_ATOMS: atom_id res chain seq x y z
N LEU A 1 11.21 -0.12 14.53
CA LEU A 1 11.92 0.21 13.26
C LEU A 1 11.52 1.62 12.85
N PRO A 2 12.36 2.36 12.11
CA PRO A 2 11.97 3.69 11.63
C PRO A 2 10.73 3.61 10.74
N VAL A 3 9.85 4.60 10.86
CA VAL A 3 8.67 4.73 9.98
C VAL A 3 9.16 5.11 8.58
N GLN A 4 8.66 4.41 7.56
CA GLN A 4 8.87 4.77 6.16
C GLN A 4 7.69 5.63 5.69
N VAL A 5 7.99 6.81 5.16
CA VAL A 5 6.98 7.74 4.66
C VAL A 5 6.89 7.59 3.14
N ILE A 6 5.67 7.42 2.63
CA ILE A 6 5.38 7.24 1.21
C ILE A 6 4.50 8.40 0.74
N SER A 7 4.86 9.02 -0.38
CA SER A 7 4.02 10.05 -1.02
C SER A 7 2.70 9.45 -1.49
N SER A 8 1.60 10.21 -1.40
CA SER A 8 0.30 9.82 -1.95
C SER A 8 0.35 9.53 -3.45
N GLU A 9 1.30 10.13 -4.18
CA GLU A 9 1.47 9.93 -5.63
C GLU A 9 2.32 8.71 -6.00
N ALA A 10 3.01 8.11 -5.02
CA ALA A 10 3.77 6.88 -5.25
C ALA A 10 2.81 5.72 -5.58
N PRO A 11 3.24 4.67 -6.32
CA PRO A 11 2.37 3.57 -6.70
C PRO A 11 1.66 2.90 -5.50
N LEU A 12 2.39 2.65 -4.41
CA LEU A 12 1.82 2.10 -3.19
C LEU A 12 0.90 3.10 -2.48
N GLY A 13 1.29 4.38 -2.42
CA GLY A 13 0.49 5.45 -1.82
C GLY A 13 -0.88 5.57 -2.47
N ARG A 14 -0.94 5.64 -3.81
CA ARG A 14 -2.20 5.70 -4.56
C ARG A 14 -3.08 4.48 -4.34
N ALA A 15 -2.47 3.29 -4.32
CA ALA A 15 -3.21 2.04 -4.15
C ALA A 15 -3.80 1.87 -2.73
N MET A 16 -3.25 2.58 -1.74
CA MET A 16 -3.70 2.59 -0.34
C MET A 16 -4.82 3.60 -0.08
N LEU A 17 -4.99 4.64 -0.91
CA LEU A 17 -5.99 5.68 -0.65
C LEU A 17 -7.41 5.11 -0.63
N GLY A 18 -8.14 5.39 0.46
CA GLY A 18 -9.52 4.95 0.66
C GLY A 18 -9.66 3.47 1.07
N LYS A 19 -8.56 2.76 1.33
CA LYS A 19 -8.58 1.40 1.87
C LYS A 19 -8.75 1.40 3.39
N CYS A 20 -9.45 0.40 3.88
CA CYS A 20 -9.69 0.15 5.29
C CYS A 20 -8.96 -1.11 5.77
N GLU A 21 -8.92 -1.33 7.08
CA GLU A 21 -8.44 -2.58 7.66
C GLU A 21 -9.12 -3.81 7.03
N GLY A 22 -8.33 -4.84 6.72
CA GLY A 22 -8.74 -6.06 6.03
C GLY A 22 -8.77 -5.95 4.50
N ASP A 23 -8.66 -4.74 3.92
CA ASP A 23 -8.62 -4.59 2.47
C ASP A 23 -7.30 -5.07 1.87
N GLU A 24 -7.39 -5.60 0.65
CA GLU A 24 -6.23 -5.94 -0.14
C GLU A 24 -5.73 -4.77 -1.01
N VAL A 25 -4.41 -4.64 -1.07
CA VAL A 25 -3.70 -3.71 -1.95
C VAL A 25 -2.79 -4.50 -2.89
N SER A 26 -2.99 -4.30 -4.20
CA SER A 26 -2.15 -4.87 -5.25
C SER A 26 -1.43 -3.77 -6.00
N ILE A 27 -0.12 -3.92 -6.20
CA ILE A 27 0.67 -3.02 -7.04
C ILE A 27 1.55 -3.82 -8.00
N GLN A 28 1.80 -3.25 -9.19
CA GLN A 28 2.76 -3.78 -10.15
C GLN A 28 4.07 -3.00 -10.00
N ILE A 29 5.16 -3.70 -9.70
CA ILE A 29 6.51 -3.13 -9.70
C ILE A 29 7.38 -4.01 -10.58
N ALA A 30 7.84 -3.45 -11.71
CA ALA A 30 8.60 -4.18 -12.73
C ALA A 30 7.81 -5.45 -13.16
N PRO A 31 8.39 -6.65 -13.44
CA PRO A 31 7.57 -7.80 -13.83
C PRO A 31 6.82 -8.44 -12.64
N THR A 32 6.99 -7.94 -11.40
CA THR A 32 6.43 -8.56 -10.20
C THR A 32 5.16 -7.85 -9.74
N ARG A 33 4.12 -8.65 -9.47
CA ARG A 33 2.94 -8.18 -8.74
C ARG A 33 3.15 -8.41 -7.26
N GLN A 34 3.00 -7.36 -6.47
CA GLN A 34 3.00 -7.44 -5.01
C GLN A 34 1.57 -7.28 -4.49
N ARG A 35 1.25 -8.03 -3.45
CA ARG A 35 -0.07 -8.09 -2.84
C ARG A 35 0.09 -7.99 -1.33
N PHE A 36 -0.65 -7.08 -0.73
CA PHE A 36 -0.59 -6.73 0.68
C PHE A 36 -2.00 -6.70 1.25
N GLU A 37 -2.11 -6.89 2.56
CA GLU A 37 -3.33 -6.64 3.32
C GLU A 37 -3.11 -5.42 4.21
N VAL A 38 -4.12 -4.56 4.30
CA VAL A 38 -4.12 -3.47 5.28
C VAL A 38 -4.44 -4.06 6.64
N LEU A 39 -3.41 -4.31 7.44
CA LEU A 39 -3.59 -4.93 8.76
C LEU A 39 -4.19 -3.97 9.79
N ARG A 40 -3.98 -2.66 9.65
CA ARG A 40 -4.45 -1.64 10.59
C ARG A 40 -4.34 -0.23 10.00
N VAL A 41 -5.24 0.66 10.41
CA VAL A 41 -5.15 2.13 10.20
C VAL A 41 -5.29 2.80 11.58
N ASP A 42 -4.41 3.75 11.88
CA ASP A 42 -4.43 4.54 13.12
C ASP A 42 -4.98 5.96 12.87
#